data_AF-A0A397GTM5-F1
#
_entry.id   AF-A0A397GTM5-F1
#
_cell.length_a   1.000
_cell.length_b   1.000
_cell.length_c   1.000
_cell.angle_alpha   90.00
_cell.angle_beta   90.00
_cell.angle_gamma   90.00
#
_symmetry.space_group_name_H-M   'P 1'
#
loop_
_entity.id
_entity.type
_entity.pdbx_description
1 polymer ?
#
loop_
_entity_poly.entity_id
_entity_poly.type
_entity_poly.pdbx_seq_one_letter_code
_entity_poly.pdbx_strand_id
1 'polypeptide(L)'
;MQEKKEFATKYGLSIEPSPLSSLQWNPFIQIPQDPYHTISGKIARLLDSTLEILSQNGKKNLNKFWKYFEFPSHWSRIDCQRLAMIFPFILQRFLTPEYIKKEVFEKMKTATSLNSNNLIKKIIECWIRIANCTKLVFSSYFRNKDDYNNLDIMLREESECLIKVFPEFNMLPNVHVNFHLVQYAVSYGNLINISVGVKEMVHRTFKIFAPYTNKKEIDFDLIKRYNTMEGIRKFFDNNVNYKKIEIFDNWFITNNSTNISEGIIYLKIYFGL
;
A
#
# COMPACT_ATOMS: atom_id res chain seq x y z
N MET A 1 18.86 -20.27 -41.67
CA MET A 1 19.92 -19.64 -40.83
C MET A 1 20.52 -18.41 -41.52
N GLN A 2 20.74 -18.45 -42.84
CA GLN A 2 21.18 -17.32 -43.68
C GLN A 2 20.20 -16.13 -43.66
N GLU A 3 18.90 -16.38 -43.89
CA GLU A 3 17.85 -15.32 -43.90
C GLU A 3 17.72 -14.60 -42.55
N LYS A 4 17.87 -15.34 -41.43
CA LYS A 4 17.87 -14.76 -40.07
C LYS A 4 19.05 -13.82 -39.86
N LYS A 5 20.21 -14.16 -40.41
CA LYS A 5 21.43 -13.33 -40.36
C LYS A 5 21.26 -12.05 -41.17
N GLU A 6 20.77 -12.17 -42.41
CA GLU A 6 20.55 -11.03 -43.31
C GLU A 6 19.49 -10.06 -42.76
N PHE A 7 18.39 -10.59 -42.21
CA PHE A 7 17.37 -9.79 -41.53
C PHE A 7 17.95 -9.06 -40.31
N ALA A 8 18.70 -9.76 -39.46
CA ALA A 8 19.30 -9.16 -38.28
C ALA A 8 20.30 -8.05 -38.63
N THR A 9 21.14 -8.26 -39.64
CA THR A 9 22.07 -7.24 -40.15
C THR A 9 21.33 -6.03 -40.74
N LYS A 10 20.25 -6.24 -41.50
CA LYS A 10 19.46 -5.15 -42.11
C LYS A 10 18.84 -4.21 -41.07
N TYR A 11 18.46 -4.73 -39.90
CA TYR A 11 17.78 -3.97 -38.85
C TYR A 11 18.66 -3.72 -37.61
N GLY A 12 19.96 -4.05 -37.66
CA GLY A 12 20.88 -3.85 -36.53
C GLY A 12 20.58 -4.71 -35.30
N LEU A 13 19.95 -5.87 -35.47
CA LEU A 13 19.58 -6.78 -34.38
C LEU A 13 20.73 -7.76 -34.09
N SER A 14 21.00 -8.05 -32.81
CA SER A 14 21.96 -9.08 -32.42
C SER A 14 21.36 -10.48 -32.65
N ILE A 15 22.14 -11.37 -33.27
CA ILE A 15 21.77 -12.79 -33.45
C ILE A 15 22.18 -13.61 -32.23
N GLU A 16 23.19 -13.15 -31.50
CA GLU A 16 23.57 -13.74 -30.22
C GLU A 16 22.63 -13.26 -29.13
N PRO A 17 22.26 -14.15 -28.18
CA PRO A 17 21.53 -13.74 -26.99
C PRO A 17 22.28 -12.59 -26.32
N SER A 18 21.57 -11.50 -26.02
CA SER A 18 22.15 -10.41 -25.24
C SER A 18 22.74 -10.97 -23.95
N PRO A 19 23.84 -10.45 -23.40
CA PRO A 19 24.26 -10.76 -22.03
C PRO A 19 23.12 -10.58 -21.01
N LEU A 20 22.14 -9.73 -21.34
CA LEU A 20 20.92 -9.48 -20.58
C LEU A 20 19.86 -10.60 -20.69
N SER A 21 19.99 -11.58 -21.59
CA SER A 21 19.09 -12.73 -21.66
C SER A 21 19.18 -13.63 -20.42
N SER A 22 20.25 -13.47 -19.63
CA SER A 22 20.43 -14.08 -18.32
C SER A 22 19.66 -13.35 -17.20
N LEU A 23 19.26 -12.08 -17.43
CA LEU A 23 18.42 -11.34 -16.50
C LEU A 23 16.99 -11.82 -16.70
N GLN A 24 16.49 -12.62 -15.75
CA GLN A 24 15.06 -12.92 -15.68
C GLN A 24 14.30 -11.62 -15.42
N TRP A 25 13.66 -11.10 -16.47
CA TRP A 25 12.64 -10.08 -16.34
C TRP A 25 11.37 -10.74 -15.81
N ASN A 26 11.20 -10.72 -14.49
CA ASN A 26 9.92 -11.01 -13.87
C ASN A 26 9.22 -9.69 -13.55
N PRO A 27 8.28 -9.23 -14.40
CA PRO A 27 7.59 -7.96 -14.18
C PRO A 27 6.83 -7.94 -12.85
N PHE A 28 6.40 -9.10 -12.33
CA PHE A 28 5.72 -9.19 -11.04
C PHE A 28 6.64 -8.90 -9.85
N ILE A 29 7.97 -9.02 -10.01
CA ILE A 29 8.98 -8.70 -8.98
C ILE A 29 9.56 -7.28 -9.21
N GLN A 30 9.71 -6.90 -10.47
CA GLN A 30 10.38 -5.67 -10.88
C GLN A 30 9.44 -4.46 -10.97
N ILE A 31 8.13 -4.68 -11.07
CA ILE A 31 7.11 -3.63 -10.99
C ILE A 31 6.32 -3.86 -9.70
N PRO A 32 6.89 -3.46 -8.54
CA PRO A 32 6.21 -3.62 -7.27
C PRO A 32 4.89 -2.84 -7.27
N GLN A 33 3.85 -3.47 -6.76
CA GLN A 33 2.58 -2.79 -6.51
C GLN A 33 2.77 -1.78 -5.38
N ASP A 34 2.15 -0.62 -5.51
CA ASP A 34 2.32 0.46 -4.54
C ASP A 34 1.58 0.13 -3.22
N PRO A 35 2.30 -0.01 -2.09
CA PRO A 35 1.70 -0.28 -0.80
C PRO A 35 0.78 0.86 -0.33
N TYR A 36 1.04 2.12 -0.72
CA TYR A 36 0.19 3.26 -0.37
C TYR A 36 -1.21 3.12 -0.94
N HIS A 37 -1.33 2.95 -2.26
CA HIS A 37 -2.63 2.82 -2.93
C HIS A 37 -3.35 1.54 -2.51
N THR A 38 -2.61 0.46 -2.29
CA THR A 38 -3.15 -0.81 -1.82
C THR A 38 -3.85 -0.65 -0.45
N ILE A 39 -3.16 -0.03 0.52
CA ILE A 39 -3.71 0.17 1.86
C ILE A 39 -4.81 1.24 1.87
N SER A 40 -4.58 2.37 1.20
CA SER A 40 -5.56 3.47 1.12
C SER A 40 -6.85 3.02 0.45
N GLY A 41 -6.76 2.21 -0.60
CA GLY A 41 -7.92 1.63 -1.27
C GLY A 41 -8.72 0.67 -0.40
N LYS A 42 -8.06 -0.13 0.46
CA LYS A 42 -8.76 -0.96 1.46
C LYS A 42 -9.45 -0.11 2.52
N ILE A 43 -8.79 0.94 3.01
CA ILE A 43 -9.35 1.85 4.03
C ILE A 43 -10.57 2.60 3.49
N ALA A 44 -10.48 3.13 2.27
CA ALA A 44 -11.60 3.81 1.63
C ALA A 44 -12.79 2.87 1.45
N ARG A 45 -12.54 1.65 0.95
CA ARG A 45 -13.60 0.64 0.83
C ARG A 45 -14.20 0.28 2.19
N LEU A 46 -13.39 0.12 3.24
CA LEU A 46 -13.89 -0.22 4.58
C LEU A 46 -14.75 0.91 5.16
N LEU A 47 -14.37 2.16 4.89
CA LEU A 47 -15.19 3.33 5.22
C LEU A 47 -16.54 3.24 4.53
N ASP A 48 -16.56 3.05 3.21
CA ASP A 48 -17.80 2.97 2.43
C ASP A 48 -18.70 1.84 2.94
N SER A 49 -18.15 0.64 3.13
CA SER A 49 -18.87 -0.51 3.69
C SER A 49 -19.41 -0.22 5.09
N THR A 50 -18.62 0.41 5.96
CA THR A 50 -19.04 0.78 7.31
C THR A 50 -20.18 1.81 7.27
N LEU A 51 -20.10 2.82 6.41
CA LEU A 51 -21.14 3.84 6.26
C LEU A 51 -22.42 3.27 5.64
N GLU A 52 -22.30 2.28 4.76
CA GLU A 52 -23.43 1.63 4.11
C GLU A 52 -24.29 0.84 5.09
N ILE A 53 -23.67 0.15 6.06
CA ILE A 53 -24.41 -0.64 7.05
C ILE A 53 -25.14 0.21 8.10
N LEU A 54 -24.70 1.46 8.34
CA LEU A 54 -25.29 2.31 9.37
C LEU A 54 -26.73 2.74 9.04
N SER A 55 -27.59 2.72 10.06
CA SER A 55 -28.91 3.33 10.01
C SER A 55 -28.80 4.86 9.99
N GLN A 56 -29.91 5.57 9.73
CA GLN A 56 -29.88 7.04 9.78
C GLN A 56 -29.50 7.58 11.16
N ASN A 57 -29.94 6.92 12.24
CA ASN A 57 -29.52 7.27 13.60
C ASN A 57 -28.03 6.96 13.82
N GLY A 58 -27.54 5.84 13.28
CA GLY A 58 -26.11 5.50 13.31
C GLY A 58 -25.25 6.56 12.63
N LYS A 59 -25.65 7.03 11.43
CA LYS A 59 -24.95 8.10 10.71
C LYS A 59 -24.98 9.43 11.46
N LYS A 60 -26.11 9.79 12.07
CA LYS A 60 -26.22 11.00 12.93
C LYS A 60 -25.26 10.93 14.12
N ASN A 61 -25.18 9.78 14.80
CA ASN A 61 -24.26 9.61 15.91
C ASN A 61 -22.80 9.59 15.47
N LEU A 62 -22.48 8.94 14.35
CA LEU A 62 -21.14 9.00 13.77
C LEU A 62 -20.72 10.46 13.52
N ASN A 63 -21.59 11.26 12.89
CA ASN A 63 -21.32 12.68 12.64
C ASN A 63 -21.11 13.47 13.95
N LYS A 64 -21.91 13.17 14.99
CA LYS A 64 -21.71 13.76 16.32
C LYS A 64 -20.31 13.44 16.87
N PHE A 65 -19.93 12.18 16.94
CA PHE A 65 -18.61 11.79 17.45
C PHE A 65 -17.46 12.32 16.59
N TRP A 66 -17.62 12.32 15.27
CA TRP A 66 -16.63 12.87 14.34
C TRP A 66 -16.38 14.37 14.58
N LYS A 67 -17.45 15.17 14.71
CA LYS A 67 -17.36 16.62 14.93
C LYS A 67 -16.65 17.00 16.23
N TYR A 68 -16.81 16.19 17.27
CA TYR A 68 -16.21 16.44 18.58
C TYR A 68 -14.95 15.62 18.83
N PHE A 69 -14.43 14.92 17.82
CA PHE A 69 -13.19 14.17 17.96
C PHE A 69 -12.02 15.13 18.08
N GLU A 70 -11.26 15.03 19.17
CA GLU A 70 -10.07 15.86 19.39
C GLU A 70 -8.91 15.31 18.55
N PHE A 71 -8.56 16.02 17.47
CA PHE A 71 -7.42 15.68 16.64
C PHE A 71 -6.13 16.26 17.23
N PRO A 72 -4.99 15.54 17.14
CA PRO A 72 -3.69 16.09 17.51
C PRO A 72 -3.40 17.38 16.73
N SER A 73 -2.94 18.42 17.43
CA SER A 73 -2.73 19.76 16.85
C SER A 73 -1.72 19.81 15.71
N HIS A 74 -0.79 18.85 15.66
CA HIS A 74 0.21 18.71 14.60
C HIS A 74 -0.31 17.98 13.35
N TRP A 75 -1.59 17.57 13.31
CA TRP A 75 -2.19 16.97 12.11
C TRP A 75 -2.75 18.06 11.21
N SER A 76 -1.97 18.45 10.20
CA SER A 76 -2.40 19.45 9.22
C SER A 76 -3.58 19.00 8.35
N ARG A 77 -3.72 17.69 8.08
CA ARG A 77 -4.79 17.05 7.30
C ARG A 77 -5.04 15.61 7.75
N ILE A 78 -6.25 15.09 7.55
CA ILE A 78 -6.57 13.67 7.75
C ILE A 78 -6.38 12.94 6.40
N ASP A 79 -5.45 11.99 6.37
CA ASP A 79 -5.27 11.06 5.25
C ASP A 79 -5.89 9.69 5.58
N CYS A 80 -5.85 8.76 4.63
CA CYS A 80 -6.41 7.41 4.80
C CYS A 80 -5.75 6.67 5.98
N GLN A 81 -4.44 6.79 6.18
CA GLN A 81 -3.73 6.12 7.27
C GLN A 81 -4.18 6.62 8.64
N ARG A 82 -4.29 7.94 8.80
CA ARG A 82 -4.81 8.57 10.02
C ARG A 82 -6.26 8.20 10.28
N LEU A 83 -7.07 8.10 9.22
CA LEU A 83 -8.44 7.62 9.31
C LEU A 83 -8.52 6.20 9.89
N ALA A 84 -7.69 5.28 9.39
CA ALA A 84 -7.62 3.91 9.89
C ALA A 84 -7.28 3.85 11.39
N MET A 85 -6.42 4.75 11.87
CA MET A 85 -6.07 4.81 13.30
C MET A 85 -7.23 5.30 14.18
N ILE A 86 -8.03 6.26 13.71
CA ILE A 86 -9.07 6.90 14.52
C ILE A 86 -10.37 6.10 14.54
N PHE A 87 -10.77 5.54 13.39
CA PHE A 87 -12.08 4.91 13.24
C PHE A 87 -12.39 3.81 14.27
N PRO A 88 -11.45 2.93 14.67
CA PRO A 88 -11.68 1.99 15.76
C PRO A 88 -12.20 2.67 17.04
N PHE A 89 -11.59 3.79 17.43
CA PHE A 89 -11.97 4.53 18.64
C PHE A 89 -13.34 5.16 18.49
N ILE A 90 -13.64 5.72 17.31
CA ILE A 90 -14.96 6.31 17.05
C ILE A 90 -16.05 5.24 17.12
N LEU A 91 -15.88 4.10 16.45
CA LEU A 91 -16.87 3.03 16.46
C LEU A 91 -17.07 2.44 17.85
N GLN A 92 -16.00 2.25 18.64
CA GLN A 92 -16.12 1.77 20.02
C GLN A 92 -16.97 2.67 20.92
N ARG A 93 -17.10 3.97 20.62
CA ARG A 93 -17.85 4.91 21.46
C ARG A 93 -19.36 4.83 21.28
N PHE A 94 -19.84 4.38 20.12
CA PHE A 94 -21.27 4.47 19.82
C PHE A 94 -21.86 3.25 19.13
N LEU A 95 -21.07 2.41 18.47
CA LEU A 95 -21.59 1.37 17.61
C LEU A 95 -22.26 0.28 18.47
N THR A 96 -23.58 0.21 18.38
CA THR A 96 -24.44 -0.84 18.93
C THR A 96 -25.32 -1.39 17.82
N PRO A 97 -25.95 -2.58 17.99
CA PRO A 97 -26.82 -3.18 16.97
C PRO A 97 -27.94 -2.25 16.46
N GLU A 98 -28.42 -1.36 17.32
CA GLU A 98 -29.48 -0.38 17.05
C GLU A 98 -29.11 0.64 15.97
N TYR A 99 -27.81 0.91 15.82
CA TYR A 99 -27.27 1.88 14.88
C TYR A 99 -26.92 1.29 13.52
N ILE A 100 -27.16 -0.01 13.32
CA ILE A 100 -27.01 -0.70 12.04
C ILE A 100 -28.40 -0.92 11.45
N LYS A 101 -28.53 -0.85 10.12
CA LYS A 101 -29.78 -1.17 9.43
C LYS A 101 -30.19 -2.61 9.78
N LYS A 102 -31.41 -2.79 10.32
CA LYS A 102 -31.89 -4.08 10.84
C LYS A 102 -31.75 -5.23 9.85
N GLU A 103 -32.15 -5.02 8.60
CA GLU A 103 -32.07 -6.03 7.54
C GLU A 103 -30.63 -6.44 7.22
N VAL A 104 -29.71 -5.47 7.20
CA VAL A 104 -28.28 -5.72 6.93
C VAL A 104 -27.66 -6.45 8.13
N PHE A 105 -27.99 -6.04 9.35
CA PHE A 105 -27.46 -6.65 10.56
C PHE A 105 -27.83 -8.13 10.68
N GLU A 106 -29.09 -8.49 10.40
CA GLU A 106 -29.51 -9.90 10.41
C GLU A 106 -28.84 -10.71 9.29
N LYS A 107 -28.72 -10.15 8.07
CA LYS A 107 -27.97 -10.80 6.99
C LYS A 107 -26.51 -11.06 7.37
N MET A 108 -25.83 -10.07 7.95
CA MET A 108 -24.44 -10.21 8.41
C MET A 108 -24.31 -11.24 9.53
N LYS A 109 -25.25 -11.29 10.49
CA LYS A 109 -25.26 -12.31 11.54
C LYS A 109 -25.38 -13.71 10.96
N THR A 110 -26.31 -13.92 10.02
CA THR A 110 -26.47 -15.22 9.35
C THR A 110 -25.24 -15.61 8.56
N ALA A 111 -24.66 -14.68 7.78
CA ALA A 111 -23.48 -14.95 6.96
C ALA A 111 -22.23 -15.28 7.79
N THR A 112 -22.09 -14.64 8.97
CA THR A 112 -20.91 -14.81 9.84
C THR A 112 -21.08 -15.88 10.92
N SER A 113 -22.31 -16.37 11.13
CA SER A 113 -22.70 -17.22 12.26
C SER A 113 -22.36 -16.60 13.63
N LEU A 114 -22.45 -15.27 13.76
CA LEU A 114 -22.12 -14.54 14.98
C LEU A 114 -23.40 -14.04 15.69
N ASN A 115 -23.34 -13.98 17.02
CA ASN A 115 -24.33 -13.25 17.80
C ASN A 115 -24.14 -11.72 17.67
N SER A 116 -25.14 -10.95 18.10
CA SER A 116 -25.15 -9.49 17.93
C SER A 116 -23.92 -8.80 18.51
N ASN A 117 -23.52 -9.13 19.74
CA ASN A 117 -22.38 -8.50 20.39
C ASN A 117 -21.05 -8.87 19.71
N ASN A 118 -20.93 -10.12 19.26
CA ASN A 118 -19.73 -10.59 18.56
C ASN A 118 -19.61 -9.98 17.16
N LEU A 119 -20.73 -9.73 16.47
CA LEU A 119 -20.70 -9.05 15.16
C LEU A 119 -20.20 -7.61 15.31
N ILE A 120 -20.71 -6.85 16.28
CA ILE A 120 -20.22 -5.47 16.55
C ILE A 120 -18.72 -5.48 16.85
N LYS A 121 -18.27 -6.39 17.74
CA LYS A 121 -16.85 -6.56 18.05
C LYS A 121 -16.03 -6.88 16.80
N LYS A 122 -16.54 -7.73 15.89
CA LYS A 122 -15.85 -8.07 14.65
C LYS A 122 -15.79 -6.94 13.63
N ILE A 123 -16.83 -6.10 13.53
CA ILE A 123 -16.80 -4.88 12.71
C ILE A 123 -15.70 -3.93 13.20
N ILE A 124 -15.60 -3.73 14.52
CA ILE A 124 -14.55 -2.92 15.13
C ILE A 124 -13.17 -3.56 14.92
N GLU A 125 -13.08 -4.89 15.03
CA GLU A 125 -11.85 -5.65 14.81
C GLU A 125 -11.31 -5.48 13.39
N CYS A 126 -12.16 -5.42 12.36
CA CYS A 126 -11.74 -5.12 10.98
C CYS A 126 -10.93 -3.81 10.90
N TRP A 127 -11.42 -2.76 11.56
CA TRP A 127 -10.72 -1.48 11.61
C TRP A 127 -9.41 -1.55 12.40
N ILE A 128 -9.39 -2.28 13.52
CA ILE A 128 -8.17 -2.49 14.31
C ILE A 128 -7.11 -3.23 13.48
N ARG A 129 -7.52 -4.27 12.75
CA ARG A 129 -6.62 -5.06 11.89
C ARG A 129 -6.04 -4.23 10.76
N ILE A 130 -6.88 -3.44 10.07
CA ILE A 130 -6.40 -2.49 9.05
C ILE A 130 -5.40 -1.48 9.65
N ALA A 131 -5.68 -0.92 10.83
CA ALA A 131 -4.79 0.05 11.47
C ALA A 131 -3.42 -0.57 11.81
N ASN A 132 -3.41 -1.77 12.39
CA ASN A 132 -2.18 -2.50 12.70
C ASN A 132 -1.42 -2.90 11.45
N CYS A 133 -2.12 -3.38 10.42
CA CYS A 133 -1.53 -3.71 9.12
C CYS A 133 -0.90 -2.47 8.48
N THR A 134 -1.60 -1.33 8.47
CA THR A 134 -1.09 -0.05 7.97
C THR A 134 0.21 0.34 8.67
N LYS A 135 0.24 0.26 10.01
CA LYS A 135 1.45 0.56 10.79
C LYS A 135 2.62 -0.34 10.41
N LEU A 136 2.38 -1.64 10.23
CA LEU A 136 3.44 -2.60 9.92
C LEU A 136 3.94 -2.45 8.47
N VAL A 137 3.03 -2.24 7.52
CA VAL A 137 3.36 -2.01 6.10
C VAL A 137 4.25 -0.77 5.94
N PHE A 138 3.99 0.29 6.69
CA PHE A 138 4.82 1.51 6.68
C PHE A 138 5.87 1.55 7.79
N SER A 139 6.32 0.38 8.28
CA SER A 139 7.45 0.28 9.20
C SER A 139 8.77 0.37 8.43
N SER A 140 9.70 1.19 8.92
CA SER A 140 11.09 1.23 8.44
C SER A 140 11.95 0.11 9.04
N TYR A 141 11.44 -0.62 10.04
CA TYR A 141 12.19 -1.58 10.83
C TYR A 141 11.88 -3.02 10.41
N PHE A 142 12.48 -3.46 9.30
CA PHE A 142 12.58 -4.87 8.93
C PHE A 142 14.05 -5.28 9.04
N ARG A 143 14.38 -6.07 10.07
CA ARG A 143 15.76 -6.41 10.47
C ARG A 143 16.08 -7.88 10.24
N ASN A 144 15.08 -8.76 10.36
CA ASN A 144 15.27 -10.20 10.30
C ASN A 144 14.09 -10.92 9.62
N LYS A 145 14.20 -12.25 9.50
CA LYS A 145 13.17 -13.09 8.87
C LYS A 145 11.83 -13.04 9.59
N ASP A 146 11.84 -12.88 10.91
CA ASP A 146 10.62 -12.86 11.73
C ASP A 146 9.78 -11.62 11.48
N ASP A 147 10.40 -10.48 11.13
CA ASP A 147 9.67 -9.26 10.75
C ASP A 147 8.81 -9.49 9.48
N TYR A 148 9.37 -10.21 8.49
CA TYR A 148 8.63 -10.56 7.27
C TYR A 148 7.55 -11.62 7.52
N ASN A 149 7.82 -12.60 8.40
CA ASN A 149 6.81 -13.59 8.81
C ASN A 149 5.64 -12.90 9.53
N ASN A 150 5.94 -11.93 10.40
CA ASN A 150 4.92 -11.15 11.10
C ASN A 150 4.08 -10.32 10.11
N LEU A 151 4.72 -9.71 9.10
CA LEU A 151 4.00 -9.02 8.02
C LEU A 151 3.05 -9.96 7.27
N ASP A 152 3.52 -11.16 6.90
CA ASP A 152 2.71 -12.18 6.22
C ASP A 152 1.49 -12.61 7.06
N ILE A 153 1.70 -12.89 8.35
CA ILE A 153 0.60 -13.24 9.28
C ILE A 153 -0.40 -12.08 9.38
N MET A 154 0.06 -10.85 9.60
CA MET A 154 -0.82 -9.69 9.73
C MET A 154 -1.65 -9.43 8.46
N LEU A 155 -1.06 -9.57 7.28
CA LEU A 155 -1.75 -9.39 6.00
C LEU A 155 -2.81 -10.47 5.75
N ARG A 156 -2.53 -11.72 6.11
CA ARG A 156 -3.53 -12.81 6.04
C ARG A 156 -4.67 -12.60 7.02
N GLU A 157 -4.37 -12.35 8.29
CA GLU A 157 -5.39 -12.15 9.33
C GLU A 157 -6.26 -10.93 9.03
N GLU A 158 -5.69 -9.85 8.50
CA GLU A 158 -6.43 -8.68 8.03
C GLU A 158 -7.40 -9.05 6.91
N SER A 159 -6.91 -9.75 5.87
CA SER A 159 -7.72 -10.17 4.72
C SER A 159 -8.88 -11.09 5.15
N GLU A 160 -8.59 -12.10 5.97
CA GLU A 160 -9.58 -13.04 6.49
C GLU A 160 -10.64 -12.33 7.34
N CYS A 161 -10.21 -11.40 8.20
CA CYS A 161 -11.12 -10.62 9.04
C CYS A 161 -12.05 -9.74 8.20
N LEU A 162 -11.52 -9.05 7.19
CA LEU A 162 -12.29 -8.21 6.28
C LEU A 162 -13.29 -9.05 5.47
N ILE A 163 -12.84 -10.10 4.79
CA ILE A 163 -13.68 -10.94 3.93
C ILE A 163 -14.80 -11.61 4.75
N LYS A 164 -14.51 -12.02 5.98
CA LYS A 164 -15.51 -12.64 6.84
C LYS A 164 -16.66 -11.70 7.18
N VAL A 165 -16.37 -10.45 7.51
CA VAL A 165 -17.40 -9.47 7.95
C VAL A 165 -18.03 -8.72 6.77
N PHE A 166 -17.21 -8.44 5.75
CA PHE A 166 -17.54 -7.67 4.56
C PHE A 166 -17.16 -8.49 3.31
N PRO A 167 -18.03 -9.41 2.85
CA PRO A 167 -17.72 -10.33 1.74
C PRO A 167 -17.35 -9.64 0.43
N GLU A 168 -17.71 -8.38 0.24
CA GLU A 168 -17.31 -7.54 -0.89
C GLU A 168 -15.79 -7.29 -0.97
N PHE A 169 -15.05 -7.58 0.12
CA PHE A 169 -13.59 -7.58 0.10
C PHE A 169 -13.00 -8.80 -0.61
N ASN A 170 -13.79 -9.86 -0.81
CA ASN A 170 -13.33 -11.02 -1.54
C ASN A 170 -13.00 -10.62 -2.99
N MET A 171 -11.84 -11.06 -3.47
CA MET A 171 -11.33 -10.77 -4.81
C MET A 171 -11.07 -9.28 -5.12
N LEU A 172 -11.08 -8.37 -4.14
CA LEU A 172 -10.62 -7.00 -4.39
C LEU A 172 -9.12 -7.01 -4.74
N PRO A 173 -8.70 -6.32 -5.81
CA PRO A 173 -7.28 -6.21 -6.15
C PRO A 173 -6.43 -5.73 -4.97
N ASN A 174 -6.93 -4.76 -4.20
CA ASN A 174 -6.25 -4.21 -3.02
C ASN A 174 -6.07 -5.22 -1.87
N VAL A 175 -6.88 -6.28 -1.84
CA VAL A 175 -6.73 -7.40 -0.90
C VAL A 175 -5.81 -8.45 -1.51
N HIS A 176 -5.95 -8.76 -2.80
CA HIS A 176 -5.06 -9.69 -3.49
C HIS A 176 -3.58 -9.27 -3.45
N VAL A 177 -3.30 -7.97 -3.53
CA VAL A 177 -1.91 -7.46 -3.45
C VAL A 177 -1.22 -7.86 -2.15
N ASN A 178 -1.96 -8.12 -1.06
CA ASN A 178 -1.38 -8.58 0.20
C ASN A 178 -0.50 -9.82 0.05
N PHE A 179 -0.85 -10.74 -0.86
CA PHE A 179 -0.06 -11.95 -1.13
C PHE A 179 1.32 -11.66 -1.73
N HIS A 180 1.50 -10.49 -2.34
CA HIS A 180 2.74 -10.09 -3.00
C HIS A 180 3.56 -9.11 -2.16
N LEU A 181 2.95 -8.41 -1.19
CA LEU A 181 3.63 -7.41 -0.36
C LEU A 181 4.81 -7.99 0.43
N VAL A 182 4.72 -9.21 0.93
CA VAL A 182 5.83 -9.83 1.67
C VAL A 182 7.04 -10.04 0.76
N GLN A 183 6.82 -10.53 -0.47
CA GLN A 183 7.88 -10.70 -1.45
C GLN A 183 8.53 -9.36 -1.83
N TYR A 184 7.73 -8.30 -1.94
CA TYR A 184 8.24 -6.96 -2.16
C TYR A 184 9.05 -6.45 -0.97
N ALA A 185 8.57 -6.61 0.25
CA ALA A 185 9.30 -6.23 1.44
C ALA A 185 10.67 -6.92 1.50
N VAL A 186 10.73 -8.22 1.21
CA VAL A 186 12.00 -8.98 1.14
C VAL A 186 12.90 -8.46 0.04
N SER A 187 12.35 -8.16 -1.14
CA SER A 187 13.14 -7.77 -2.32
C SER A 187 13.71 -6.34 -2.20
N TYR A 188 13.02 -5.46 -1.50
CA TYR A 188 13.35 -4.03 -1.37
C TYR A 188 13.74 -3.63 0.06
N GLY A 189 13.90 -4.60 0.98
CA GLY A 189 14.22 -4.40 2.40
C GLY A 189 13.02 -3.98 3.26
N ASN A 190 12.12 -3.16 2.72
CA ASN A 190 10.81 -2.84 3.31
C ASN A 190 9.87 -2.30 2.24
N LEU A 191 8.60 -2.09 2.58
CA LEU A 191 7.59 -1.57 1.65
C LEU A 191 7.66 -0.04 1.46
N ILE A 192 8.29 0.70 2.37
CA ILE A 192 8.46 2.17 2.22
C ILE A 192 9.31 2.46 0.98
N ASN A 193 10.31 1.63 0.71
CA ASN A 193 11.25 1.78 -0.42
C ASN A 193 10.58 1.65 -1.80
N ILE A 194 9.34 1.15 -1.86
CA ILE A 194 8.55 1.05 -3.10
C ILE A 194 7.27 1.89 -3.05
N SER A 195 7.11 2.72 -2.02
CA SER A 195 5.97 3.64 -1.91
C SER A 195 5.98 4.72 -2.98
N VAL A 196 4.80 5.30 -3.25
CA VAL A 196 4.62 6.37 -4.25
C VAL A 196 5.66 7.49 -4.14
N GLY A 197 6.00 7.92 -2.92
CA GLY A 197 6.95 9.02 -2.72
C GLY A 197 8.35 8.67 -3.25
N VAL A 198 8.82 7.45 -3.01
CA VAL A 198 10.10 6.98 -3.54
C VAL A 198 10.05 6.85 -5.06
N LYS A 199 8.95 6.30 -5.59
CA LYS A 199 8.72 6.21 -7.05
C LYS A 199 8.73 7.59 -7.71
N GLU A 200 8.07 8.57 -7.13
CA GLU A 200 8.02 9.95 -7.63
C GLU A 200 9.39 10.62 -7.59
N MET A 201 10.19 10.37 -6.55
CA MET A 201 11.57 10.85 -6.45
C MET A 201 12.46 10.25 -7.53
N VAL A 202 12.36 8.94 -7.76
CA VAL A 202 13.06 8.23 -8.84
C VAL A 202 12.62 8.78 -10.20
N HIS A 203 11.31 8.94 -10.41
CA HIS A 203 10.76 9.50 -11.64
C HIS A 203 11.19 10.95 -11.88
N ARG A 204 11.23 11.79 -10.85
CA ARG A 204 11.75 13.17 -10.93
C ARG A 204 13.22 13.18 -11.34
N THR A 205 14.01 12.26 -10.77
CA THR A 205 15.43 12.08 -11.13
C THR A 205 15.53 11.75 -12.63
N PHE A 206 14.77 10.77 -13.11
CA PHE A 206 14.75 10.43 -14.53
C PHE A 206 14.30 11.59 -15.43
N LYS A 207 13.27 12.36 -15.04
CA LYS A 207 12.84 13.55 -15.79
C LYS A 207 13.92 14.61 -15.90
N ILE A 208 14.74 14.80 -14.86
CA ILE A 208 15.88 15.74 -14.89
C ILE A 208 16.94 15.25 -15.89
N PHE A 209 17.14 13.94 -16.01
CA PHE A 209 18.14 13.36 -16.90
C PHE A 209 17.68 13.18 -18.35
N ALA A 210 16.38 13.02 -18.61
CA ALA A 210 15.82 12.79 -19.94
C ALA A 210 16.26 13.80 -21.02
N PRO A 211 16.51 15.10 -20.74
CA PRO A 211 17.06 16.03 -21.73
C PRO A 211 18.54 15.77 -22.10
N TYR A 212 19.28 15.05 -21.26
CA TYR A 212 20.72 14.78 -21.39
C TYR A 212 21.02 13.36 -21.89
N THR A 213 20.00 12.55 -22.13
CA THR A 213 20.18 11.24 -22.78
C THR A 213 20.33 11.40 -24.28
N ASN A 214 20.99 10.45 -24.92
CA ASN A 214 20.92 10.37 -26.36
C ASN A 214 19.47 10.03 -26.73
N LYS A 215 18.76 10.94 -27.40
CA LYS A 215 17.34 10.77 -27.78
C LYS A 215 17.09 9.52 -28.66
N LYS A 216 18.14 8.93 -29.25
CA LYS A 216 18.07 7.67 -30.01
C LYS A 216 18.26 6.42 -29.16
N GLU A 217 18.85 6.53 -27.97
CA GLU A 217 19.25 5.39 -27.11
C GLU A 217 18.76 5.53 -25.66
N ILE A 218 17.66 6.27 -25.46
CA ILE A 218 17.04 6.53 -24.14
C ILE A 218 16.92 5.24 -23.30
N ASP A 219 16.47 4.14 -23.90
CA ASP A 219 16.29 2.88 -23.19
C ASP A 219 17.61 2.33 -22.65
N PHE A 220 18.67 2.37 -23.46
CA PHE A 220 19.99 1.90 -23.06
C PHE A 220 20.60 2.78 -21.95
N ASP A 221 20.48 4.10 -22.08
CA ASP A 221 20.95 5.07 -21.09
C ASP A 221 20.24 4.89 -19.73
N LEU A 222 18.92 4.68 -19.74
CA LEU A 222 18.12 4.44 -18.54
C LEU A 222 18.41 3.06 -17.92
N ILE A 223 18.52 1.99 -18.73
CA ILE A 223 18.85 0.63 -18.27
C ILE A 223 20.25 0.60 -17.63
N LYS A 224 21.24 1.23 -18.25
CA LYS A 224 22.61 1.30 -17.71
C LYS A 224 22.63 1.92 -16.31
N ARG A 225 21.86 2.99 -16.12
CA ARG A 225 21.74 3.64 -14.81
C ARG A 225 20.98 2.78 -13.80
N TYR A 226 19.87 2.14 -14.20
CA TYR A 226 19.14 1.23 -13.32
C TYR A 226 20.03 0.08 -12.85
N ASN A 227 20.76 -0.56 -13.78
CA ASN A 227 21.72 -1.62 -13.47
C ASN A 227 22.85 -1.15 -12.55
N THR A 228 23.31 0.09 -12.72
CA THR A 228 24.33 0.69 -11.84
C THR A 228 23.78 0.88 -10.43
N MET A 229 22.56 1.42 -10.28
CA MET A 229 21.91 1.58 -8.98
C MET A 229 21.65 0.24 -8.30
N GLU A 230 21.16 -0.76 -9.04
CA GLU A 230 20.96 -2.12 -8.52
C GLU A 230 22.28 -2.80 -8.15
N GLY A 231 23.35 -2.58 -8.92
CA GLY A 231 24.70 -3.05 -8.60
C GLY A 231 25.22 -2.43 -7.30
N ILE A 232 25.04 -1.11 -7.14
CA ILE A 232 25.39 -0.39 -5.92
C ILE A 232 24.59 -0.92 -4.72
N ARG A 233 23.27 -1.11 -4.88
CA ARG A 233 22.39 -1.68 -3.84
C ARG A 233 22.86 -3.07 -3.41
N LYS A 234 23.08 -3.99 -4.37
CA LYS A 234 23.60 -5.34 -4.09
C LYS A 234 24.98 -5.31 -3.42
N PHE A 235 25.84 -4.36 -3.79
CA PHE A 235 27.13 -4.20 -3.13
C PHE A 235 26.95 -3.81 -1.66
N PHE A 236 26.10 -2.85 -1.34
CA PHE A 236 25.83 -2.45 0.05
C PHE A 236 25.13 -3.56 0.86
N ASP A 237 24.15 -4.24 0.28
CA ASP A 237 23.39 -5.30 0.96
C ASP A 237 24.28 -6.48 1.39
N ASN A 238 25.29 -6.81 0.58
CA ASN A 238 26.21 -7.93 0.80
C ASN A 238 27.46 -7.56 1.62
N ASN A 239 27.69 -6.29 1.92
CA ASN A 239 28.88 -5.85 2.68
C ASN A 239 28.48 -5.30 4.05
N VAL A 240 28.59 -6.13 5.07
CA VAL A 240 28.18 -5.85 6.47
C VAL A 240 28.85 -4.60 7.06
N ASN A 241 30.09 -4.31 6.63
CA ASN A 241 30.85 -3.12 7.08
C ASN A 241 30.27 -1.79 6.57
N TYR A 242 29.43 -1.81 5.53
CA TYR A 242 28.85 -0.62 4.91
C TYR A 242 27.36 -0.43 5.22
N LYS A 243 26.74 -1.34 5.99
CA LYS A 243 25.36 -1.17 6.53
C LYS A 243 25.22 0.04 7.48
N LYS A 244 26.33 0.63 7.93
CA LYS A 244 26.41 1.83 8.77
C LYS A 244 26.57 3.14 8.00
N ILE A 245 26.61 3.09 6.67
CA ILE A 245 26.73 4.32 5.90
C ILE A 245 25.35 5.01 5.84
N GLU A 246 25.22 6.10 6.61
CA GLU A 246 24.09 7.06 6.64
C GLU A 246 23.98 7.88 5.32
N ILE A 247 24.25 7.29 4.14
CA ILE A 247 24.07 8.00 2.85
C ILE A 247 22.59 8.34 2.61
N PHE A 248 21.66 7.65 3.27
CA PHE A 248 20.22 7.76 3.02
C PHE A 248 19.44 8.51 4.11
N ASP A 249 20.06 8.96 5.20
CA ASP A 249 19.36 9.61 6.31
C ASP A 249 18.71 10.94 5.90
N ASN A 250 19.22 11.57 4.83
CA ASN A 250 18.62 12.76 4.19
C ASN A 250 17.80 12.45 2.93
N TRP A 251 17.66 11.17 2.56
CA TRP A 251 16.95 10.73 1.37
C TRP A 251 15.52 10.24 1.67
N PHE A 252 15.23 9.95 2.93
CA PHE A 252 13.87 9.74 3.39
C PHE A 252 13.10 11.07 3.40
N ILE A 253 11.80 11.00 3.15
CA ILE A 253 10.88 12.11 3.37
C ILE A 253 10.95 12.49 4.87
N THR A 254 11.78 13.48 5.18
CA THR A 254 11.80 14.16 6.48
C THR A 254 10.62 15.11 6.51
N ASN A 255 9.40 14.60 6.76
CA ASN A 255 8.17 15.31 7.18
C ASN A 255 7.76 16.63 6.47
N ASN A 256 8.45 17.08 5.43
CA ASN A 256 8.35 18.44 4.88
C ASN A 256 8.01 18.48 3.38
N SER A 257 7.73 17.34 2.73
CA SER A 257 7.19 17.36 1.37
C SER A 257 5.67 17.23 1.39
N THR A 258 5.05 18.37 1.14
CA THR A 258 3.62 18.60 0.96
C THR A 258 3.06 17.95 -0.31
N ASN A 259 1.77 17.61 -0.22
CA ASN A 259 0.78 17.40 -1.29
C ASN A 259 0.71 16.01 -1.94
N ILE A 260 -0.04 15.11 -1.30
CA ILE A 260 -0.86 14.11 -1.99
C ILE A 260 -2.32 14.38 -1.57
N SER A 261 -3.12 14.85 -2.53
CA SER A 261 -4.48 15.36 -2.30
C SER A 261 -5.54 14.37 -2.79
N GLU A 262 -5.87 13.35 -2.00
CA GLU A 262 -7.04 12.49 -2.32
C GLU A 262 -7.92 12.14 -1.10
N GLY A 263 -7.38 12.20 0.13
CA GLY A 263 -8.13 11.79 1.33
C GLY A 263 -9.30 12.72 1.76
N ILE A 264 -9.24 14.01 1.40
CA ILE A 264 -10.26 14.99 1.85
C ILE A 264 -11.56 14.88 1.05
N ILE A 265 -11.51 14.43 -0.21
CA ILE A 265 -12.68 14.42 -1.10
C ILE A 265 -13.73 13.43 -0.61
N TYR A 266 -13.32 12.26 -0.09
CA TYR A 266 -14.25 11.25 0.42
C TYR A 266 -15.02 11.70 1.67
N LEU A 267 -14.36 12.31 2.66
CA LEU A 267 -15.03 12.72 3.90
C LEU A 267 -15.95 13.94 3.72
N LYS A 268 -15.61 14.87 2.82
CA LYS A 268 -16.49 16.02 2.51
C LYS A 268 -17.80 15.58 1.86
N ILE A 269 -17.75 14.58 0.97
CA ILE A 269 -18.94 14.02 0.30
C ILE A 269 -19.89 13.35 1.31
N TYR A 270 -19.37 12.62 2.30
CA TYR A 270 -20.19 11.87 3.25
C TYR A 270 -20.66 12.67 4.48
N PHE A 271 -19.90 13.68 4.93
CA PHE A 271 -20.20 14.43 6.15
C PHE A 271 -20.65 15.88 5.94
N GLY A 272 -20.64 16.39 4.69
CA GLY A 272 -21.09 17.74 4.38
C GLY A 272 -20.24 18.81 5.08
N LEU A 273 -18.95 18.86 4.72
CA LEU A 273 -18.00 19.93 5.11
C LEU A 273 -17.54 20.72 3.88
#